data_AF-A0A966SHL6-F1
#
_entry.id   AF-A0A966SHL6-F1
#
_cell.length_a   1.000
_cell.length_b   1.000
_cell.length_c   1.000
_cell.angle_alpha   90.00
_cell.angle_beta   90.00
_cell.angle_gamma   90.00
#
_symmetry.space_group_name_H-M   'P 1'
#
loop_
_entity.id
_entity.type
_entity.pdbx_description
1 polymer ?
#
loop_
_entity_poly.entity_id
_entity_poly.type
_entity_poly.pdbx_seq_one_letter_code
_entity_poly.pdbx_strand_id
1 'polypeptide(L)'
;MERLFVDVSLGCHRSWLRGGTEQAKLDGAERSLAIAKEAAEFLMWAQTQAGSGGFPFPAARGTSDARAMEVATRFLDKADKAGKLSEVVRNGWAFDDLGDGGLQFDNGECGVAMFELYELTKDARHLASARKAADWAAARPLCANWNYNSFSVYLLAKAAEVTGEKNYCGAALQKAIVGVIPGQLTDGLHAGRWMDAHNARPAYHYIMLRALGQLAAVLPPDEPQRAVVMRALALGLRTRNQEIVAQGVMNKDKAIEALIMMNRWFSRDKAWLRETATINALDALGKLVSEQSRRGQNPLGPREWGLFLEMAGSGQTK
;
A
#
# COMPACT_ATOMS: atom_id res chain seq x y z
N MET A 1 -16.34 -14.10 -13.76
CA MET A 1 -16.28 -12.84 -12.97
C MET A 1 -15.80 -13.09 -11.54
N GLU A 2 -16.33 -14.08 -10.82
CA GLU A 2 -15.97 -14.39 -9.43
C GLU A 2 -14.52 -14.89 -9.24
N ARG A 3 -14.02 -15.80 -10.10
CA ARG A 3 -12.59 -16.17 -10.16
C ARG A 3 -11.68 -15.00 -10.52
N LEU A 4 -12.14 -14.11 -11.42
CA LEU A 4 -11.37 -12.94 -11.84
C LEU A 4 -11.21 -11.96 -10.68
N PHE A 5 -12.21 -11.78 -9.82
CA PHE A 5 -12.11 -10.88 -8.67
C PHE A 5 -11.30 -11.47 -7.52
N VAL A 6 -11.43 -12.76 -7.21
CA VAL A 6 -10.51 -13.41 -6.27
C VAL A 6 -9.07 -13.29 -6.79
N ASP A 7 -8.83 -13.46 -8.09
CA ASP A 7 -7.53 -13.22 -8.72
C ASP A 7 -7.20 -11.73 -9.04
N VAL A 8 -8.05 -10.75 -8.72
CA VAL A 8 -7.80 -9.30 -8.97
C VAL A 8 -7.87 -8.46 -7.69
N SER A 9 -8.49 -8.95 -6.60
CA SER A 9 -8.42 -8.38 -5.25
C SER A 9 -7.44 -9.15 -4.37
N LEU A 10 -7.53 -10.50 -4.33
CA LEU A 10 -6.45 -11.32 -3.74
C LEU A 10 -5.30 -11.55 -4.73
N GLY A 11 -5.60 -11.53 -6.03
CA GLY A 11 -4.60 -11.49 -7.08
C GLY A 11 -4.38 -10.10 -7.67
N CYS A 12 -4.88 -9.02 -7.05
CA CYS A 12 -4.24 -7.70 -7.19
C CYS A 12 -2.77 -7.93 -6.83
N HIS A 13 -2.52 -8.51 -5.65
CA HIS A 13 -1.20 -9.02 -5.23
C HIS A 13 -0.50 -9.91 -6.28
N ARG A 14 -1.22 -10.59 -7.19
CA ARG A 14 -0.65 -11.45 -8.25
C ARG A 14 -0.44 -10.77 -9.61
N SER A 15 -1.16 -9.70 -9.94
CA SER A 15 -1.08 -8.98 -11.23
C SER A 15 -0.03 -7.86 -11.23
N TRP A 16 0.47 -7.44 -10.07
CA TRP A 16 1.51 -6.42 -9.89
C TRP A 16 2.94 -6.81 -10.29
N LEU A 17 3.13 -7.89 -11.04
CA LEU A 17 4.43 -8.34 -11.54
C LEU A 17 5.21 -7.28 -12.37
N ARG A 18 4.66 -6.09 -12.67
CA ARG A 18 4.70 -5.64 -14.07
C ARG A 18 5.14 -4.19 -14.32
N GLY A 19 5.39 -3.40 -13.29
CA GLY A 19 6.16 -2.16 -13.40
C GLY A 19 7.66 -2.41 -13.26
N GLY A 20 8.07 -3.17 -12.24
CA GLY A 20 9.47 -3.48 -12.00
C GLY A 20 10.14 -4.29 -13.11
N THR A 21 9.45 -5.26 -13.74
CA THR A 21 10.02 -5.99 -14.90
C THR A 21 10.14 -5.12 -16.14
N GLU A 22 9.20 -4.21 -16.37
CA GLU A 22 9.23 -3.25 -17.49
C GLU A 22 10.38 -2.24 -17.26
N GLN A 23 10.44 -1.66 -16.06
CA GLN A 23 11.48 -0.72 -15.65
C GLN A 23 12.88 -1.36 -15.69
N ALA A 24 12.99 -2.64 -15.31
CA ALA A 24 14.22 -3.40 -15.37
C ALA A 24 14.46 -4.12 -16.70
N LYS A 25 13.56 -3.99 -17.69
CA LYS A 25 13.63 -4.61 -19.02
C LYS A 25 13.90 -6.12 -18.97
N LEU A 26 13.23 -6.82 -18.06
CA LEU A 26 13.35 -8.26 -17.87
C LEU A 26 12.48 -9.02 -18.88
N ASP A 27 12.85 -10.26 -19.18
CA ASP A 27 12.03 -11.13 -20.04
C ASP A 27 10.59 -11.24 -19.52
N GLY A 28 9.63 -11.06 -20.42
CA GLY A 28 8.20 -11.03 -20.09
C GLY A 28 7.65 -9.66 -19.74
N ALA A 29 8.44 -8.59 -19.82
CA ALA A 29 8.03 -7.19 -19.63
C ALA A 29 6.77 -6.79 -20.44
N GLU A 30 6.70 -7.12 -21.74
CA GLU A 30 5.53 -6.78 -22.57
C GLU A 30 4.25 -7.52 -22.13
N ARG A 31 4.36 -8.83 -21.90
CA ARG A 31 3.27 -9.64 -21.31
C ARG A 31 2.87 -9.06 -19.96
N SER A 32 3.85 -8.51 -19.25
CA SER A 32 3.68 -7.83 -17.99
C SER A 32 2.83 -6.57 -18.09
N LEU A 33 3.21 -5.67 -18.96
CA LEU A 33 2.42 -4.49 -19.19
C LEU A 33 1.00 -4.80 -19.70
N ALA A 34 0.83 -5.82 -20.54
CA ALA A 34 -0.49 -6.24 -21.05
C ALA A 34 -1.46 -6.65 -19.94
N ILE A 35 -1.03 -7.52 -19.01
CA ILE A 35 -1.87 -7.95 -17.88
C ILE A 35 -2.20 -6.78 -16.95
N ALA A 36 -1.25 -5.87 -16.71
CA ALA A 36 -1.50 -4.68 -15.90
C ALA A 36 -2.57 -3.78 -16.54
N LYS A 37 -2.56 -3.63 -17.86
CA LYS A 37 -3.60 -2.88 -18.61
C LYS A 37 -4.97 -3.57 -18.50
N GLU A 38 -5.05 -4.89 -18.62
CA GLU A 38 -6.31 -5.63 -18.44
C GLU A 38 -6.87 -5.45 -17.02
N ALA A 39 -6.02 -5.53 -16.00
CA ALA A 39 -6.42 -5.28 -14.63
C ALA A 39 -6.91 -3.83 -14.42
N ALA A 40 -6.25 -2.85 -15.04
CA ALA A 40 -6.65 -1.44 -14.98
C ALA A 40 -8.01 -1.19 -15.65
N GLU A 41 -8.28 -1.82 -16.80
CA GLU A 41 -9.60 -1.74 -17.45
C GLU A 41 -10.70 -2.32 -16.53
N PHE A 42 -10.42 -3.43 -15.84
CA PHE A 42 -11.33 -3.97 -14.84
C PHE A 42 -11.57 -3.01 -13.66
N LEU A 43 -10.51 -2.42 -13.12
CA LEU A 43 -10.61 -1.45 -12.02
C LEU A 43 -11.42 -0.22 -12.41
N MET A 44 -11.17 0.33 -13.61
CA MET A 44 -11.93 1.48 -14.14
C MET A 44 -13.41 1.13 -14.37
N TRP A 45 -13.69 -0.07 -14.87
CA TRP A 45 -15.06 -0.57 -14.97
C TRP A 45 -15.74 -0.66 -13.60
N ALA A 46 -15.10 -1.30 -12.61
CA ALA A 46 -15.63 -1.43 -11.26
C ALA A 46 -15.87 -0.06 -10.59
N GLN A 47 -14.91 0.86 -10.68
CA GLN A 47 -15.04 2.23 -10.18
C GLN A 47 -16.25 2.95 -10.81
N THR A 48 -16.48 2.73 -12.12
CA THR A 48 -17.63 3.29 -12.84
C THR A 48 -18.94 2.65 -12.39
N GLN A 49 -18.99 1.33 -12.23
CA GLN A 49 -20.20 0.61 -11.79
C GLN A 49 -20.63 1.03 -10.37
N ALA A 50 -19.68 1.20 -9.46
CA ALA A 50 -19.95 1.69 -8.11
C ALA A 50 -20.30 3.19 -8.09
N GLY A 51 -19.66 4.00 -8.94
CA GLY A 51 -19.98 5.42 -9.08
C GLY A 51 -19.70 6.27 -7.83
N SER A 52 -18.85 5.81 -6.90
CA SER A 52 -18.44 6.56 -5.71
C SER A 52 -17.15 7.35 -5.91
N GLY A 53 -16.44 7.11 -7.01
CA GLY A 53 -15.10 7.66 -7.27
C GLY A 53 -13.97 6.83 -6.66
N GLY A 54 -14.23 6.09 -5.58
CA GLY A 54 -13.29 5.11 -5.03
C GLY A 54 -13.40 3.73 -5.70
N PHE A 55 -12.39 2.87 -5.49
CA PHE A 55 -12.47 1.48 -5.91
C PHE A 55 -13.31 0.65 -4.94
N PRO A 56 -14.40 0.01 -5.41
CA PRO A 56 -15.30 -0.74 -4.56
C PRO A 56 -14.80 -2.17 -4.28
N PHE A 57 -15.44 -2.82 -3.32
CA PHE A 57 -15.32 -4.26 -3.08
C PHE A 57 -16.59 -4.99 -3.59
N PRO A 58 -16.55 -6.25 -4.07
CA PRO A 58 -17.74 -6.93 -4.56
C PRO A 58 -18.71 -7.17 -3.43
N ALA A 59 -19.98 -6.90 -3.70
CA ALA A 59 -21.07 -7.25 -2.83
C ALA A 59 -21.40 -8.75 -2.96
N ALA A 60 -20.44 -9.60 -2.60
CA ALA A 60 -20.51 -11.04 -2.77
C ALA A 60 -20.51 -11.76 -1.41
N ARG A 61 -21.43 -12.72 -1.23
CA ARG A 61 -21.58 -13.50 0.01
C ARG A 61 -21.20 -14.96 -0.22
N GLY A 62 -20.41 -15.53 0.68
CA GLY A 62 -20.13 -16.98 0.70
C GLY A 62 -19.45 -17.53 -0.56
N THR A 63 -18.69 -16.69 -1.27
CA THR A 63 -18.11 -17.03 -2.58
C THR A 63 -16.78 -17.78 -2.47
N SER A 64 -16.09 -17.66 -1.34
CA SER A 64 -14.90 -18.45 -1.01
C SER A 64 -14.58 -18.34 0.49
N ASP A 65 -13.73 -19.25 0.98
CA ASP A 65 -13.18 -19.23 2.35
C ASP A 65 -12.04 -18.20 2.52
N ALA A 66 -11.80 -17.36 1.50
CA ALA A 66 -10.79 -16.32 1.62
C ALA A 66 -11.23 -15.27 2.65
N ARG A 67 -10.32 -14.87 3.53
CA ARG A 67 -10.61 -13.93 4.64
C ARG A 67 -11.30 -12.64 4.18
N ALA A 68 -10.93 -12.10 3.01
CA ALA A 68 -11.56 -10.91 2.45
C ALA A 68 -13.06 -11.13 2.13
N MET A 69 -13.41 -12.31 1.60
CA MET A 69 -14.81 -12.67 1.30
C MET A 69 -15.60 -12.98 2.57
N GLU A 70 -14.97 -13.53 3.62
CA GLU A 70 -15.62 -13.65 4.93
C GLU A 70 -15.96 -12.30 5.53
N VAL A 71 -15.04 -11.34 5.46
CA VAL A 71 -15.25 -9.96 5.95
C VAL A 71 -16.35 -9.28 5.16
N ALA A 72 -16.34 -9.40 3.83
CA ALA A 72 -17.39 -8.87 2.97
C ALA A 72 -18.75 -9.49 3.29
N THR A 73 -18.83 -10.81 3.48
CA THR A 73 -20.08 -11.50 3.86
C THR A 73 -20.62 -10.92 5.18
N ARG A 74 -19.77 -10.80 6.21
CA ARG A 74 -20.16 -10.23 7.51
C ARG A 74 -20.61 -8.78 7.39
N PHE A 75 -19.94 -7.97 6.58
CA PHE A 75 -20.30 -6.58 6.33
C PHE A 75 -21.68 -6.48 5.67
N LEU A 76 -21.90 -7.24 4.59
CA LEU A 76 -23.16 -7.26 3.85
C LEU A 76 -24.31 -7.76 4.73
N ASP A 77 -24.08 -8.79 5.55
CA ASP A 77 -25.11 -9.29 6.48
C ASP A 77 -25.45 -8.27 7.57
N LYS A 78 -24.45 -7.54 8.07
CA LYS A 78 -24.68 -6.47 9.04
C LYS A 78 -25.46 -5.30 8.42
N ALA A 79 -25.11 -4.89 7.21
CA ALA A 79 -25.81 -3.83 6.49
C ALA A 79 -27.26 -4.21 6.17
N ASP A 80 -27.49 -5.45 5.74
CA ASP A 80 -28.82 -5.99 5.43
C ASP A 80 -29.71 -6.05 6.68
N LYS A 81 -29.20 -6.60 7.79
CA LYS A 81 -29.89 -6.61 9.08
C LYS A 81 -30.22 -5.20 9.60
N ALA A 82 -29.42 -4.21 9.24
CA ALA A 82 -29.64 -2.81 9.60
C ALA A 82 -30.56 -2.07 8.61
N GLY A 83 -31.02 -2.72 7.53
CA GLY A 83 -31.83 -2.08 6.47
C GLY A 83 -31.05 -1.10 5.60
N LYS A 84 -29.72 -1.17 5.58
CA LYS A 84 -28.82 -0.21 4.91
C LYS A 84 -28.16 -0.74 3.65
N LEU A 85 -28.59 -1.89 3.13
CA LEU A 85 -27.92 -2.53 2.00
C LEU A 85 -27.88 -1.64 0.75
N SER A 86 -28.95 -0.88 0.48
CA SER A 86 -29.02 0.08 -0.64
C SER A 86 -28.12 1.31 -0.46
N GLU A 87 -27.69 1.63 0.77
CA GLU A 87 -26.77 2.73 1.06
C GLU A 87 -25.31 2.34 0.80
N VAL A 88 -25.01 1.05 0.80
CA VAL A 88 -23.63 0.54 0.72
C VAL A 88 -23.36 -0.30 -0.52
N VAL A 89 -24.39 -0.85 -1.18
CA VAL A 89 -24.25 -1.65 -2.41
C VAL A 89 -24.90 -0.96 -3.61
N ARG A 90 -24.18 -0.93 -4.72
CA ARG A 90 -24.68 -0.47 -6.03
C ARG A 90 -24.12 -1.37 -7.13
N ASN A 91 -24.97 -1.85 -8.04
CA ASN A 91 -24.55 -2.65 -9.20
C ASN A 91 -23.66 -3.85 -8.85
N GLY A 92 -23.91 -4.52 -7.72
CA GLY A 92 -23.08 -5.65 -7.25
C GLY A 92 -21.78 -5.26 -6.55
N TRP A 93 -21.61 -3.98 -6.20
CA TRP A 93 -20.41 -3.43 -5.58
C TRP A 93 -20.71 -2.76 -4.25
N ALA A 94 -20.03 -3.18 -3.19
CA ALA A 94 -19.92 -2.44 -1.94
C ALA A 94 -19.05 -1.18 -2.16
N PHE A 95 -19.70 -0.02 -2.17
CA PHE A 95 -19.09 1.28 -2.49
C PHE A 95 -18.95 2.22 -1.29
N ASP A 96 -19.55 1.84 -0.15
CA ASP A 96 -19.36 2.48 1.14
C ASP A 96 -19.17 1.39 2.23
N ASP A 97 -18.42 1.71 3.28
CA ASP A 97 -18.10 0.84 4.42
C ASP A 97 -18.68 1.35 5.75
N LEU A 98 -19.55 2.36 5.70
CA LEU A 98 -20.18 3.02 6.87
C LEU A 98 -19.17 3.54 7.89
N GLY A 99 -17.97 3.92 7.43
CA GLY A 99 -16.91 4.47 8.28
C GLY A 99 -16.05 3.42 9.00
N ASP A 100 -16.23 2.13 8.73
CA ASP A 100 -15.36 1.07 9.25
C ASP A 100 -13.92 1.19 8.72
N GLY A 101 -13.76 1.80 7.54
CA GLY A 101 -12.48 2.10 6.92
C GLY A 101 -11.94 0.99 6.01
N GLY A 102 -12.63 -0.15 5.89
CA GLY A 102 -12.23 -1.26 5.02
C GLY A 102 -11.97 -0.83 3.58
N LEU A 103 -12.76 0.07 3.01
CA LEU A 103 -12.57 0.55 1.64
C LEU A 103 -11.34 1.45 1.48
N GLN A 104 -10.77 1.99 2.55
CA GLN A 104 -9.51 2.73 2.45
C GLN A 104 -8.38 1.82 1.97
N PHE A 105 -8.41 0.53 2.29
CA PHE A 105 -7.43 -0.45 1.82
C PHE A 105 -7.54 -0.66 0.30
N ASP A 106 -8.69 -1.14 -0.17
CA ASP A 106 -8.90 -1.44 -1.59
C ASP A 106 -8.69 -0.19 -2.45
N ASN A 107 -9.24 0.95 -2.02
CA ASN A 107 -9.08 2.21 -2.72
C ASN A 107 -7.63 2.69 -2.75
N GLY A 108 -6.91 2.59 -1.63
CA GLY A 108 -5.53 3.04 -1.52
C GLY A 108 -4.59 2.26 -2.43
N GLU A 109 -4.62 0.93 -2.38
CA GLU A 109 -3.78 0.06 -3.21
C GLU A 109 -4.11 0.19 -4.69
N CYS A 110 -5.40 0.15 -5.06
CA CYS A 110 -5.81 0.29 -6.45
C CYS A 110 -5.50 1.69 -7.01
N GLY A 111 -5.69 2.75 -6.23
CA GLY A 111 -5.37 4.11 -6.64
C GLY A 111 -3.89 4.31 -6.93
N VAL A 112 -3.01 3.78 -6.07
CA VAL A 112 -1.56 3.79 -6.30
C VAL A 112 -1.22 2.99 -7.57
N ALA A 113 -1.90 1.88 -7.82
CA ALA A 113 -1.76 1.09 -9.05
C ALA A 113 -1.95 1.93 -10.30
N MET A 114 -3.04 2.68 -10.32
CA MET A 114 -3.43 3.48 -11.46
C MET A 114 -2.45 4.64 -11.69
N PHE A 115 -1.89 5.22 -10.61
CA PHE A 115 -0.80 6.20 -10.72
C PHE A 115 0.49 5.58 -11.28
N GLU A 116 0.93 4.44 -10.75
CA GLU A 116 2.13 3.75 -11.24
C GLU A 116 1.97 3.32 -12.71
N LEU A 117 0.80 2.81 -13.08
CA LEU A 117 0.52 2.46 -14.48
C LEU A 117 0.46 3.69 -15.38
N TYR A 118 -0.10 4.80 -14.90
CA TYR A 118 -0.04 6.07 -15.62
C TYR A 118 1.41 6.53 -15.83
N GLU A 119 2.27 6.42 -14.82
CA GLU A 119 3.67 6.79 -14.97
C GLU A 119 4.40 6.00 -16.06
N LEU A 120 4.03 4.73 -16.24
CA LEU A 120 4.56 3.83 -17.27
C LEU A 120 3.96 4.08 -18.65
N THR A 121 2.64 4.21 -18.76
CA THR A 121 1.95 4.26 -20.08
C THR A 121 1.64 5.66 -20.57
N LYS A 122 1.62 6.64 -19.66
CA LYS A 122 1.13 8.01 -19.86
C LYS A 122 -0.33 8.09 -20.36
N ASP A 123 -1.12 7.04 -20.19
CA ASP A 123 -2.55 7.04 -20.56
C ASP A 123 -3.37 7.90 -19.58
N ALA A 124 -3.93 9.00 -20.08
CA ALA A 124 -4.71 9.95 -19.29
C ALA A 124 -5.93 9.32 -18.60
N ARG A 125 -6.48 8.21 -19.11
CA ARG A 125 -7.59 7.49 -18.48
C ARG A 125 -7.17 6.92 -17.12
N HIS A 126 -5.94 6.40 -17.02
CA HIS A 126 -5.40 5.88 -15.77
C HIS A 126 -5.22 6.99 -14.74
N LEU A 127 -4.68 8.15 -15.15
CA LEU A 127 -4.56 9.32 -14.29
C LEU A 127 -5.93 9.80 -13.79
N ALA A 128 -6.92 9.90 -14.67
CA ALA A 128 -8.26 10.34 -14.29
C ALA A 128 -8.91 9.39 -13.27
N SER A 129 -8.75 8.08 -13.45
CA SER A 129 -9.21 7.06 -12.50
C SER A 129 -8.50 7.16 -11.14
N ALA A 130 -7.17 7.31 -11.14
CA ALA A 130 -6.37 7.46 -9.93
C ALA A 130 -6.72 8.73 -9.14
N ARG A 131 -6.96 9.85 -9.82
CA ARG A 131 -7.40 11.11 -9.20
C ARG A 131 -8.75 10.97 -8.51
N LYS A 132 -9.73 10.31 -9.13
CA LYS A 132 -11.02 10.04 -8.47
C LYS A 132 -10.85 9.27 -7.16
N ALA A 133 -9.95 8.28 -7.14
CA ALA A 133 -9.63 7.53 -5.94
C ALA A 133 -8.95 8.40 -4.86
N ALA A 134 -8.07 9.31 -5.27
CA ALA A 134 -7.42 10.26 -4.37
C ALA A 134 -8.41 11.29 -3.80
N ASP A 135 -9.29 11.84 -4.65
CA ASP A 135 -10.37 12.75 -4.23
C ASP A 135 -11.31 12.07 -3.23
N TRP A 136 -11.69 10.82 -3.49
CA TRP A 136 -12.46 10.01 -2.55
C TRP A 136 -11.70 9.87 -1.22
N ALA A 137 -10.42 9.48 -1.25
CA ALA A 137 -9.62 9.29 -0.04
C ALA A 137 -9.47 10.58 0.77
N ALA A 138 -9.28 11.73 0.12
CA ALA A 138 -9.20 13.04 0.76
C ALA A 138 -10.50 13.40 1.49
N ALA A 139 -11.65 13.11 0.88
CA ALA A 139 -12.97 13.40 1.45
C ALA A 139 -13.40 12.44 2.57
N ARG A 140 -12.83 11.21 2.65
CA ARG A 140 -13.23 10.26 3.69
C ARG A 140 -12.80 10.72 5.09
N PRO A 141 -13.65 10.52 6.11
CA PRO A 141 -13.23 10.70 7.50
C PRO A 141 -12.15 9.67 7.88
N LEU A 142 -11.49 9.93 9.01
CA LEU A 142 -10.62 8.94 9.64
C LEU A 142 -11.47 7.80 10.24
N CYS A 143 -10.94 6.59 10.20
CA CYS A 143 -11.49 5.46 10.95
C CYS A 143 -10.61 5.17 12.18
N ALA A 144 -11.08 4.30 13.07
CA ALA A 144 -10.34 3.93 14.28
C ALA A 144 -9.08 3.08 14.00
N ASN A 145 -8.95 2.53 12.78
CA ASN A 145 -7.84 1.65 12.43
C ASN A 145 -6.70 2.42 11.74
N TRP A 146 -5.53 2.44 12.40
CA TRP A 146 -4.36 3.20 11.95
C TRP A 146 -3.85 2.75 10.57
N ASN A 147 -3.81 1.44 10.28
CA ASN A 147 -3.34 0.97 8.97
C ASN A 147 -4.32 1.34 7.84
N TYR A 148 -5.63 1.35 8.10
CA TYR A 148 -6.64 1.75 7.11
C TYR A 148 -6.46 3.21 6.71
N ASN A 149 -6.28 4.09 7.70
CA ASN A 149 -5.95 5.49 7.44
C ASN A 149 -4.63 5.64 6.67
N SER A 150 -3.64 4.76 6.91
CA SER A 150 -2.35 4.81 6.22
C SER A 150 -2.43 4.47 4.73
N PHE A 151 -3.40 3.67 4.28
CA PHE A 151 -3.61 3.46 2.84
C PHE A 151 -4.07 4.74 2.13
N SER A 152 -4.95 5.53 2.78
CA SER A 152 -5.31 6.86 2.28
C SER A 152 -4.12 7.80 2.27
N VAL A 153 -3.28 7.81 3.32
CA VAL A 153 -2.06 8.62 3.35
C VAL A 153 -1.13 8.25 2.20
N TYR A 154 -0.92 6.95 1.96
CA TYR A 154 -0.06 6.47 0.88
C TYR A 154 -0.56 6.89 -0.50
N LEU A 155 -1.86 6.70 -0.78
CA LEU A 155 -2.48 7.13 -2.02
C LEU A 155 -2.38 8.64 -2.24
N LEU A 156 -2.70 9.44 -1.22
CA LEU A 156 -2.68 10.90 -1.32
C LEU A 156 -1.25 11.43 -1.50
N ALA A 157 -0.26 10.83 -0.83
CA ALA A 157 1.13 11.19 -1.02
C ALA A 157 1.64 10.81 -2.43
N LYS A 158 1.21 9.66 -2.98
CA LYS A 158 1.47 9.29 -4.38
C LYS A 158 0.78 10.25 -5.37
N ALA A 159 -0.46 10.65 -5.09
CA ALA A 159 -1.18 11.63 -5.90
C ALA A 159 -0.43 12.97 -5.93
N ALA A 160 0.05 13.44 -4.78
CA ALA A 160 0.87 14.66 -4.70
C ALA A 160 2.18 14.54 -5.50
N GLU A 161 2.87 13.40 -5.43
CA GLU A 161 4.08 13.13 -6.22
C GLU A 161 3.81 13.24 -7.73
N VAL A 162 2.76 12.57 -8.21
CA VAL A 162 2.48 12.46 -9.65
C VAL A 162 1.86 13.74 -10.24
N THR A 163 1.00 14.42 -9.48
CA THR A 163 0.24 15.57 -9.98
C THR A 163 0.85 16.92 -9.61
N GLY A 164 1.66 16.99 -8.55
CA GLY A 164 2.13 18.24 -7.97
C GLY A 164 1.04 19.06 -7.25
N GLU A 165 -0.19 18.53 -7.13
CA GLU A 165 -1.29 19.25 -6.49
C GLU A 165 -1.13 19.26 -4.96
N LYS A 166 -1.05 20.47 -4.37
CA LYS A 166 -0.76 20.67 -2.94
C LYS A 166 -1.88 20.18 -2.00
N ASN A 167 -3.12 20.15 -2.48
CA ASN A 167 -4.28 19.67 -1.72
C ASN A 167 -4.11 18.21 -1.28
N TYR A 168 -3.59 17.33 -2.13
CA TYR A 168 -3.36 15.93 -1.76
C TYR A 168 -2.27 15.81 -0.69
N CYS A 169 -1.18 16.59 -0.81
CA CYS A 169 -0.12 16.61 0.18
C CYS A 169 -0.64 17.07 1.55
N GLY A 170 -1.43 18.14 1.60
CA GLY A 170 -2.08 18.63 2.81
C GLY A 170 -3.05 17.61 3.42
N ALA A 171 -3.87 16.94 2.59
CA ALA A 171 -4.78 15.90 3.06
C ALA A 171 -4.04 14.67 3.61
N ALA A 172 -2.96 14.24 2.95
CA ALA A 172 -2.10 13.16 3.41
C ALA A 172 -1.46 13.49 4.77
N LEU A 173 -0.92 14.71 4.91
CA LEU A 173 -0.32 15.19 6.14
C LEU A 173 -1.32 15.21 7.29
N GLN A 174 -2.50 15.80 7.08
CA GLN A 174 -3.54 15.87 8.11
C GLN A 174 -3.97 14.48 8.58
N LYS A 175 -4.16 13.54 7.64
CA LYS A 175 -4.51 12.15 7.97
C LYS A 175 -3.38 11.42 8.70
N ALA A 176 -2.12 11.68 8.36
CA ALA A 176 -1.00 11.08 9.07
C ALA A 176 -0.90 11.59 10.51
N ILE A 177 -0.99 12.91 10.71
CA ILE A 177 -0.82 13.55 12.02
C ILE A 177 -1.93 13.16 13.00
N VAL A 178 -3.17 12.98 12.53
CA VAL A 178 -4.31 12.68 13.40
C VAL A 178 -4.69 11.19 13.39
N GLY A 179 -4.54 10.51 12.26
CA GLY A 179 -5.11 9.19 12.01
C GLY A 179 -4.10 8.06 11.88
N VAL A 180 -2.79 8.31 11.97
CA VAL A 180 -1.75 7.27 11.89
C VAL A 180 -0.74 7.41 13.02
N ILE A 181 -0.07 8.56 13.11
CA ILE A 181 1.04 8.79 14.05
C ILE A 181 0.63 8.68 15.53
N PRO A 182 -0.54 9.18 15.97
CA PRO A 182 -0.90 9.15 17.40
C PRO A 182 -1.00 7.75 18.01
N GLY A 183 -1.18 6.71 17.19
CA GLY A 183 -1.18 5.33 17.66
C GLY A 183 0.20 4.76 17.98
N GLN A 184 1.29 5.45 17.61
CA GLN A 184 2.66 4.98 17.82
C GLN A 184 3.16 5.29 19.23
N LEU A 185 3.69 4.28 19.92
CA LEU A 185 4.37 4.43 21.20
C LEU A 185 5.69 5.19 20.99
N THR A 186 5.89 6.29 21.70
CA THR A 186 7.05 7.17 21.51
C THR A 186 8.23 6.84 22.43
N ASP A 187 8.00 6.07 23.50
CA ASP A 187 9.00 5.73 24.50
C ASP A 187 8.79 4.30 25.07
N GLY A 188 9.67 3.90 25.99
CA GLY A 188 9.65 2.60 26.65
C GLY A 188 10.10 1.43 25.77
N LEU A 189 9.91 0.22 26.29
CA LEU A 189 10.37 -1.04 25.67
C LEU A 189 9.76 -1.30 24.28
N HIS A 190 8.62 -0.67 23.98
CA HIS A 190 7.87 -0.87 22.74
C HIS A 190 7.84 0.37 21.86
N ALA A 191 8.71 1.34 22.11
CA ALA A 191 8.85 2.54 21.29
C ALA A 191 8.95 2.19 19.79
N GLY A 192 8.25 2.95 18.97
CA GLY A 192 8.14 2.75 17.52
C GLY A 192 7.03 1.81 17.09
N ARG A 193 6.49 0.96 17.98
CA ARG A 193 5.34 0.11 17.69
C ARG A 193 4.02 0.88 17.83
N TRP A 194 3.01 0.47 17.07
CA TRP A 194 1.65 0.93 17.30
C TRP A 194 1.05 0.22 18.51
N MET A 195 0.24 0.95 19.28
CA MET A 195 -0.26 0.54 20.58
C MET A 195 -1.15 -0.70 20.52
N ASP A 196 -1.93 -0.88 19.45
CA ASP A 196 -2.81 -2.04 19.32
C ASP A 196 -2.07 -3.27 18.74
N ALA A 197 -2.50 -4.45 19.19
CA ALA A 197 -1.87 -5.71 18.81
C ALA A 197 -1.99 -6.04 17.31
N HIS A 198 -2.97 -5.47 16.60
CA HIS A 198 -3.13 -5.70 15.17
C HIS A 198 -2.04 -4.93 14.41
N ASN A 199 -1.97 -3.61 14.58
CA ASN A 199 -1.01 -2.74 13.90
C ASN A 199 0.44 -2.91 14.41
N ALA A 200 0.62 -3.53 15.59
CA ALA A 200 1.92 -3.99 16.04
C ALA A 200 2.45 -5.23 15.29
N ARG A 201 1.69 -5.92 14.43
CA ARG A 201 2.25 -7.05 13.65
C ARG A 201 3.14 -6.53 12.52
N PRO A 202 4.23 -7.24 12.15
CA PRO A 202 5.19 -6.77 11.16
C PRO A 202 4.57 -6.31 9.83
N ALA A 203 3.62 -7.06 9.27
CA ALA A 203 3.01 -6.72 7.98
C ALA A 203 2.31 -5.34 7.99
N TYR A 204 1.44 -5.10 8.97
CA TYR A 204 0.71 -3.83 9.10
C TYR A 204 1.60 -2.68 9.53
N HIS A 205 2.62 -2.98 10.33
CA HIS A 205 3.62 -2.01 10.71
C HIS A 205 4.33 -1.44 9.46
N TYR A 206 4.81 -2.30 8.56
CA TYR A 206 5.48 -1.85 7.33
C TYR A 206 4.54 -1.15 6.34
N ILE A 207 3.25 -1.48 6.34
CA ILE A 207 2.23 -0.71 5.58
C ILE A 207 2.21 0.75 6.03
N MET A 208 2.15 1.00 7.35
CA MET A 208 2.14 2.36 7.89
C MET A 208 3.47 3.07 7.64
N LEU A 209 4.61 2.38 7.81
CA LEU A 209 5.92 2.97 7.52
C LEU A 209 6.08 3.34 6.04
N ARG A 210 5.60 2.51 5.10
CA ARG A 210 5.57 2.84 3.66
C ARG A 210 4.80 4.14 3.41
N ALA A 211 3.62 4.29 4.00
CA ALA A 211 2.82 5.49 3.87
C ALA A 211 3.54 6.74 4.41
N LEU A 212 4.13 6.64 5.61
CA LEU A 212 4.89 7.74 6.21
C LEU A 212 6.15 8.10 5.41
N GLY A 213 6.84 7.11 4.81
CA GLY A 213 7.99 7.37 3.96
C GLY A 213 7.63 8.08 2.65
N GLN A 214 6.58 7.63 1.95
CA GLN A 214 6.10 8.33 0.76
C GLN A 214 5.72 9.76 1.10
N LEU A 215 4.97 9.96 2.20
CA LEU A 215 4.60 11.29 2.66
C LEU A 215 5.85 12.15 2.95
N ALA A 216 6.80 11.65 3.72
CA ALA A 216 8.04 12.38 4.04
C ALA A 216 8.91 12.71 2.81
N ALA A 217 8.83 11.90 1.76
CA ALA A 217 9.52 12.13 0.50
C ALA A 217 8.89 13.27 -0.32
N VAL A 218 7.57 13.46 -0.22
CA VAL A 218 6.84 14.51 -0.97
C VAL A 218 6.61 15.79 -0.17
N LEU A 219 6.76 15.76 1.15
CA LEU A 219 6.63 16.97 1.98
C LEU A 219 7.76 17.98 1.67
N PRO A 220 7.43 19.27 1.47
CA PRO A 220 8.42 20.33 1.34
C PRO A 220 9.41 20.32 2.52
N PRO A 221 10.71 20.58 2.31
CA PRO A 221 11.70 20.59 3.39
C PRO A 221 11.39 21.56 4.54
N ASP A 222 10.68 22.65 4.24
CA ASP A 222 10.27 23.71 5.16
C ASP A 222 8.90 23.47 5.82
N GLU A 223 8.19 22.39 5.47
CA GLU A 223 6.94 22.01 6.12
C GLU A 223 7.17 21.68 7.61
N PRO A 224 6.65 22.48 8.57
CA PRO A 224 6.95 22.31 10.00
C PRO A 224 6.64 20.92 10.55
N GLN A 225 5.59 20.27 10.04
CA GLN A 225 5.18 18.94 10.49
C GLN A 225 6.01 17.81 9.87
N ARG A 226 6.86 18.09 8.87
CA ARG A 226 7.77 17.10 8.28
C ARG A 226 8.67 16.45 9.32
N ALA A 227 9.13 17.22 10.29
CA ALA A 227 9.95 16.69 11.39
C ALA A 227 9.19 15.68 12.26
N VAL A 228 7.87 15.85 12.44
CA VAL A 228 7.02 14.90 13.17
C VAL A 228 6.93 13.58 12.40
N VAL A 229 6.65 13.65 11.10
CA VAL A 229 6.57 12.47 10.22
C VAL A 229 7.90 11.72 10.19
N MET A 230 9.02 12.43 10.00
CA MET A 230 10.36 11.84 9.97
C MET A 230 10.73 11.15 11.29
N ARG A 231 10.38 11.75 12.43
CA ARG A 231 10.63 11.12 13.75
C ARG A 231 9.84 9.83 13.92
N ALA A 232 8.54 9.83 13.59
CA ALA A 232 7.69 8.64 13.69
C ALA A 232 8.17 7.51 12.77
N LEU A 233 8.54 7.86 11.53
CA LEU A 233 9.11 6.94 10.54
C LEU A 233 10.42 6.34 11.04
N ALA A 234 11.36 7.17 11.48
CA ALA A 234 12.66 6.71 11.96
C ALA A 234 12.53 5.79 13.19
N LEU A 235 11.63 6.13 14.11
CA LEU A 235 11.40 5.32 15.31
C LEU A 235 10.84 3.93 14.95
N GLY A 236 9.82 3.86 14.09
CA GLY A 236 9.24 2.58 13.68
C GLY A 236 10.20 1.72 12.85
N LEU A 237 10.95 2.34 11.93
CA LEU A 237 11.97 1.64 11.15
C LEU A 237 13.07 1.07 12.04
N ARG A 238 13.64 1.86 12.98
CA ARG A 238 14.67 1.37 13.90
C ARG A 238 14.19 0.13 14.65
N THR A 239 13.00 0.18 15.25
CA THR A 239 12.45 -0.93 16.02
C THR A 239 12.28 -2.19 15.17
N ARG A 240 11.65 -2.10 13.99
CA ARG A 240 11.39 -3.29 13.17
C ARG A 240 12.62 -3.83 12.43
N ASN A 241 13.46 -2.94 11.93
CA ASN A 241 14.65 -3.35 11.19
C ASN A 241 15.67 -4.01 12.12
N GLN A 242 15.80 -3.54 13.36
CA GLN A 242 16.62 -4.21 14.37
C GLN A 242 16.11 -5.62 14.69
N GLU A 243 14.79 -5.82 14.78
CA GLU A 243 14.22 -7.16 14.97
C GLU A 243 14.54 -8.09 13.79
N ILE A 244 14.45 -7.62 12.55
CA ILE A 244 14.85 -8.42 11.37
C ILE A 244 16.31 -8.85 11.48
N VAL A 245 17.19 -7.92 11.86
CA VAL A 245 18.64 -8.19 11.95
C VAL A 245 18.96 -9.13 13.12
N ALA A 246 18.34 -8.93 14.28
CA ALA A 246 18.68 -9.66 15.50
C ALA A 246 17.93 -10.99 15.67
N GLN A 247 16.69 -11.07 15.18
CA GLN A 247 15.77 -12.20 15.43
C GLN A 247 15.34 -12.91 14.14
N GLY A 248 15.68 -12.36 12.97
CA GLY A 248 15.33 -12.91 11.67
C GLY A 248 14.03 -12.34 11.09
N VAL A 249 13.74 -12.75 9.86
CA VAL A 249 12.65 -12.21 9.05
C VAL A 249 11.30 -12.81 9.46
N MET A 250 10.42 -11.98 10.02
CA MET A 250 9.05 -12.38 10.40
C MET A 250 8.00 -12.14 9.30
N ASN A 251 8.25 -11.20 8.39
CA ASN A 251 7.39 -10.89 7.24
C ASN A 251 8.27 -10.48 6.06
N LYS A 252 7.99 -11.02 4.87
CA LYS A 252 8.79 -10.76 3.67
C LYS A 252 8.18 -9.66 2.81
N ASP A 253 6.93 -9.83 2.38
CA ASP A 253 6.30 -8.94 1.40
C ASP A 253 6.29 -7.47 1.82
N LYS A 254 5.59 -7.14 2.90
CA LYS A 254 5.42 -5.72 3.27
C LYS A 254 6.71 -5.09 3.75
N ALA A 255 7.60 -5.88 4.36
CA ALA A 255 8.94 -5.42 4.73
C ALA A 255 9.80 -5.09 3.50
N ILE A 256 9.88 -5.98 2.51
CA ILE A 256 10.74 -5.75 1.34
C ILE A 256 10.24 -4.59 0.50
N GLU A 257 8.92 -4.48 0.31
CA GLU A 257 8.29 -3.35 -0.36
C GLU A 257 8.69 -2.03 0.32
N ALA A 258 8.40 -1.90 1.62
CA ALA A 258 8.65 -0.67 2.35
C ALA A 258 10.13 -0.29 2.34
N LEU A 259 11.04 -1.24 2.55
CA LEU A 259 12.48 -0.97 2.66
C LEU A 259 13.12 -0.65 1.30
N ILE A 260 12.67 -1.27 0.21
CA ILE A 260 13.09 -0.86 -1.15
C ILE A 260 12.67 0.59 -1.38
N MET A 261 11.43 0.95 -1.04
CA MET A 261 10.94 2.31 -1.24
C MET A 261 11.69 3.33 -0.35
N MET A 262 11.98 3.00 0.92
CA MET A 262 12.82 3.86 1.77
C MET A 262 14.20 4.08 1.15
N ASN A 263 14.84 3.02 0.64
CA ASN A 263 16.15 3.13 0.01
C ASN A 263 16.11 4.01 -1.25
N ARG A 264 15.01 4.00 -2.01
CA ARG A 264 14.80 4.88 -3.17
C ARG A 264 14.61 6.34 -2.75
N TRP A 265 13.62 6.62 -1.89
CA TRP A 265 13.26 7.98 -1.49
C TRP A 265 14.38 8.69 -0.71
N PHE A 266 15.09 7.95 0.15
CA PHE A 266 16.16 8.48 0.99
C PHE A 266 17.55 8.07 0.49
N SER A 267 17.69 7.76 -0.81
CA SER A 267 18.94 7.31 -1.41
C SER A 267 20.13 8.27 -1.18
N ARG A 268 19.86 9.58 -1.03
CA ARG A 268 20.84 10.62 -0.75
C ARG A 268 21.23 10.75 0.73
N ASP A 269 20.41 10.23 1.65
CA ASP A 269 20.65 10.29 3.09
C ASP A 269 21.11 8.91 3.61
N LYS A 270 22.33 8.54 3.25
CA LYS A 270 22.93 7.27 3.67
C LYS A 270 23.13 7.18 5.18
N ALA A 271 23.28 8.32 5.87
CA ALA A 271 23.40 8.35 7.33
C ALA A 271 22.08 7.92 7.97
N TRP A 272 20.95 8.50 7.55
CA TRP A 272 19.63 8.14 8.04
C TRP A 272 19.25 6.69 7.72
N LEU A 273 19.58 6.20 6.52
CA LEU A 273 19.35 4.79 6.15
C LEU A 273 20.14 3.79 7.03
N ARG A 274 21.34 4.18 7.48
CA ARG A 274 22.12 3.37 8.44
C ARG A 274 21.55 3.49 9.85
N GLU A 275 21.19 4.69 10.29
CA GLU A 275 20.60 4.93 11.62
C GLU A 275 19.32 4.12 11.82
N THR A 276 18.48 4.04 10.78
CA THR A 276 17.22 3.28 10.78
C THR A 276 17.42 1.78 10.55
N ALA A 277 18.66 1.30 10.43
CA ALA A 277 19.03 -0.07 10.06
C ALA A 277 18.38 -0.57 8.75
N THR A 278 17.90 0.34 7.90
CA THR A 278 17.18 0.02 6.66
C THR A 278 18.04 -0.82 5.72
N ILE A 279 19.32 -0.44 5.55
CA ILE A 279 20.25 -1.16 4.68
C ILE A 279 20.47 -2.60 5.16
N ASN A 280 20.70 -2.79 6.45
CA ASN A 280 20.98 -4.12 7.02
C ASN A 280 19.75 -5.03 6.98
N ALA A 281 18.56 -4.49 7.28
CA ALA A 281 17.32 -5.25 7.20
C ALA A 281 16.98 -5.64 5.75
N LEU A 282 17.20 -4.72 4.79
CA LEU A 282 17.00 -5.01 3.37
C LEU A 282 17.97 -6.06 2.85
N ASP A 283 19.25 -6.02 3.26
CA ASP A 283 20.24 -7.06 2.92
C ASP A 283 19.84 -8.44 3.49
N ALA A 284 19.43 -8.50 4.76
CA ALA A 284 18.97 -9.75 5.38
C ALA A 284 17.73 -10.34 4.65
N LEU A 285 16.77 -9.49 4.29
CA LEU A 285 15.61 -9.87 3.48
C LEU A 285 16.01 -10.36 2.10
N GLY A 286 16.87 -9.62 1.41
CA GLY A 286 17.35 -9.97 0.07
C GLY A 286 18.03 -11.33 0.04
N LYS A 287 18.93 -11.61 1.00
CA LYS A 287 19.59 -12.91 1.14
C LYS A 287 18.59 -14.05 1.33
N LEU A 288 17.61 -13.88 2.22
CA LEU A 288 16.58 -14.89 2.46
C LEU A 288 15.73 -15.15 1.20
N VAL A 289 15.25 -14.08 0.56
CA VAL A 289 14.43 -14.15 -0.66
C VAL A 289 15.20 -14.84 -1.78
N SER A 290 16.46 -14.46 -2.02
CA SER A 290 17.31 -15.09 -3.02
C SER A 290 17.60 -16.57 -2.71
N GLU A 291 17.84 -16.94 -1.46
CA GLU A 291 18.03 -18.34 -1.06
C GLU A 291 16.77 -19.18 -1.29
N GLN A 292 15.60 -18.68 -0.89
CA GLN A 292 14.33 -19.37 -1.10
C GLN A 292 14.03 -19.55 -2.59
N SER A 293 14.25 -18.50 -3.39
CA SER A 293 14.09 -18.57 -4.85
C SER A 293 15.04 -19.59 -5.49
N ARG A 294 16.32 -19.65 -5.08
CA ARG A 294 17.27 -20.67 -5.55
C ARG A 294 16.85 -22.11 -5.22
N ARG A 295 16.05 -22.30 -4.16
CA ARG A 295 15.44 -23.59 -3.81
C ARG A 295 14.13 -23.87 -4.56
N GLY A 296 13.78 -23.07 -5.56
CA GLY A 296 12.57 -23.22 -6.36
C GLY A 296 11.28 -22.74 -5.68
N GLN A 297 11.39 -21.95 -4.60
CA GLN A 297 10.23 -21.36 -3.93
C GLN A 297 9.83 -20.02 -4.59
N ASN A 298 8.58 -19.60 -4.38
CA ASN A 298 8.10 -18.25 -4.71
C ASN A 298 7.99 -17.44 -3.40
N PRO A 299 9.06 -16.79 -2.95
CA PRO A 299 9.14 -16.22 -1.60
C PRO A 299 8.34 -14.93 -1.42
N LEU A 300 7.95 -14.27 -2.50
CA LEU A 300 7.28 -12.97 -2.47
C LEU A 300 6.00 -12.96 -3.30
N GLY A 301 5.07 -12.09 -2.90
CA GLY A 301 3.96 -11.65 -3.72
C GLY A 301 4.46 -11.01 -5.03
N PRO A 302 3.70 -11.10 -6.13
CA PRO A 302 4.12 -10.55 -7.42
C PRO A 302 4.51 -9.07 -7.46
N ARG A 303 3.90 -8.18 -6.66
CA ARG A 303 4.34 -6.77 -6.55
C ARG A 303 5.77 -6.70 -6.00
N GLU A 304 5.94 -7.32 -4.84
CA GLU A 304 7.18 -7.31 -4.07
C GLU A 304 8.30 -8.02 -4.82
N TRP A 305 7.99 -9.08 -5.55
CA TRP A 305 8.91 -9.76 -6.45
C TRP A 305 9.37 -8.83 -7.58
N GLY A 306 8.45 -8.12 -8.24
CA GLY A 306 8.78 -7.15 -9.28
C GLY A 306 9.74 -6.04 -8.79
N LEU A 307 9.44 -5.46 -7.62
CA LEU A 307 10.30 -4.46 -6.98
C LEU A 307 11.68 -5.01 -6.61
N PHE A 308 11.72 -6.24 -6.09
CA PHE A 308 12.97 -6.90 -5.73
C PHE A 308 13.85 -7.16 -6.95
N LEU A 309 13.28 -7.66 -8.04
CA LEU A 309 13.99 -7.88 -9.29
C LEU A 309 14.52 -6.57 -9.89
N GLU A 310 13.73 -5.50 -9.84
CA GLU A 310 14.16 -4.18 -10.30
C GLU A 310 15.35 -3.65 -9.48
N MET A 311 15.27 -3.76 -8.16
CA MET A 311 16.39 -3.39 -7.28
C MET A 311 17.64 -4.23 -7.58
N ALA A 312 17.50 -5.55 -7.74
CA ALA A 312 18.62 -6.45 -8.04
C ALA A 312 19.24 -6.18 -9.42
N GLY A 313 18.41 -5.90 -10.43
CA GLY A 313 18.86 -5.59 -11.80
C GLY A 313 19.52 -4.23 -11.95
N SER A 314 19.12 -3.24 -11.14
CA SER A 314 19.68 -1.87 -11.19
C SER A 314 21.05 -1.71 -10.53
N GLY A 315 21.58 -2.76 -9.88
CA GLY A 315 22.88 -2.70 -9.19
C GLY A 315 22.88 -1.85 -7.91
N GLN A 316 21.71 -1.45 -7.40
CA GLN A 316 21.57 -0.64 -6.17
C GLN A 316 21.96 -1.38 -4.87
N THR A 317 22.39 -2.64 -4.96
CA THR A 317 22.86 -3.47 -3.86
C THR A 317 24.38 -3.47 -3.67
N LYS A 318 25.11 -2.61 -4.38
CA LYS A 318 26.56 -2.37 -4.18
C LYS A 318 26.81 -1.01 -3.54
#